data_AF-A0A946TD99-F1
#
_entry.id   AF-A0A946TD99-F1
#
_cell.length_a   1.000
_cell.length_b   1.000
_cell.length_c   1.000
_cell.angle_alpha   90.00
_cell.angle_beta   90.00
_cell.angle_gamma   90.00
#
_symmetry.space_group_name_H-M   'P 1'
#
loop_
_entity.id
_entity.type
_entity.pdbx_description
1 polymer ?
#
loop_
_entity_poly.entity_id
_entity_poly.type
_entity_poly.pdbx_seq_one_letter_code
_entity_poly.pdbx_strand_id
1 'polypeptide(L)'
;FDDIFRFGADGSFANVMGDETWLEPWQGAAAESCGAPVAPHDGSNAATYVHDEVANTLTVDGLGAHIGLPKVVNGAEIDNTANAVTSVIYTVSAMTDTTMTLDIQVAGTGHWRYKLVKD
;
A
#
# COMPACT_ATOMS: atom_id res chain seq x y z
N PHE A 1 -7.39 11.28 -7.73
CA PHE A 1 -6.22 11.06 -6.86
C PHE A 1 -6.54 11.67 -5.52
N ASP A 2 -7.28 10.88 -4.78
CA ASP A 2 -8.03 11.19 -3.57
C ASP A 2 -8.05 9.95 -2.67
N ASP A 3 -7.31 8.90 -3.06
CA ASP A 3 -7.12 7.70 -2.26
C ASP A 3 -6.34 8.08 -0.99
N ILE A 4 -6.92 7.80 0.18
CA ILE A 4 -6.34 8.13 1.49
C ILE A 4 -5.86 6.85 2.17
N PHE A 5 -4.62 6.84 2.64
CA PHE A 5 -4.13 5.83 3.59
C PHE A 5 -4.50 6.26 5.00
N ARG A 6 -5.52 5.64 5.59
CA ARG A 6 -6.02 6.00 6.93
C ARG A 6 -5.44 5.10 8.00
N PHE A 7 -4.77 5.71 8.97
CA PHE A 7 -4.26 5.07 10.18
C PHE A 7 -5.15 5.44 11.36
N GLY A 8 -5.93 4.49 11.85
CA GLY A 8 -6.83 4.66 13.00
C GLY A 8 -6.10 4.61 14.33
N ALA A 9 -6.54 5.41 15.31
CA ALA A 9 -5.95 5.41 16.65
C ALA A 9 -6.13 4.06 17.40
N ASP A 10 -7.02 3.20 16.92
CA ASP A 10 -7.27 1.85 17.40
C ASP A 10 -6.37 0.78 16.74
N GLY A 11 -5.46 1.18 15.84
CA GLY A 11 -4.60 0.28 15.07
C GLY A 11 -5.22 -0.21 13.76
N SER A 12 -6.42 0.24 13.41
CA SER A 12 -7.03 -0.06 12.11
C SER A 12 -6.29 0.65 10.96
N PHE A 13 -6.25 -0.01 9.80
CA PHE A 13 -5.74 0.57 8.56
C PHE A 13 -6.81 0.48 7.46
N ALA A 14 -6.86 1.48 6.58
CA ALA A 14 -7.71 1.43 5.40
C ALA A 14 -7.06 2.13 4.20
N ASN A 15 -7.09 1.44 3.05
CA ASN A 15 -7.02 2.06 1.74
C ASN A 15 -8.41 2.66 1.45
N VAL A 16 -8.58 3.95 1.67
CA VAL A 16 -9.85 4.65 1.40
C VAL A 16 -9.83 5.06 -0.06
N MET A 17 -10.37 4.21 -0.92
CA MET A 17 -10.39 4.43 -2.36
C MET A 17 -11.49 5.42 -2.77
N GLY A 18 -11.22 6.22 -3.81
CA GLY A 18 -12.24 6.98 -4.53
C GLY A 18 -13.08 6.11 -5.47
N ASP A 19 -13.94 6.76 -6.28
CA ASP A 19 -14.75 6.08 -7.31
C ASP A 19 -13.88 5.50 -8.44
N GLU A 20 -12.72 6.11 -8.71
CA GLU A 20 -11.78 5.69 -9.74
C GLU A 20 -10.34 5.70 -9.21
N THR A 21 -9.57 4.70 -9.64
CA THR A 21 -8.12 4.61 -9.44
C THR A 21 -7.43 4.26 -10.75
N TRP A 22 -6.10 4.38 -10.79
CA TRP A 22 -5.33 3.94 -11.96
C TRP A 22 -5.22 2.41 -11.96
N LEU A 23 -5.78 1.79 -13.00
CA LEU A 23 -5.74 0.35 -13.20
C LEU A 23 -4.73 -0.01 -14.29
N GLU A 24 -3.99 -1.08 -14.05
CA GLU A 24 -3.09 -1.70 -15.02
C GLU A 24 -3.63 -3.09 -15.47
N PRO A 25 -3.12 -3.66 -16.57
CA PRO A 25 -3.60 -4.97 -17.06
C PRO A 25 -3.49 -6.13 -16.07
N TRP A 26 -2.53 -6.08 -15.14
CA TRP A 26 -2.37 -7.11 -14.10
C TRP A 26 -3.57 -7.18 -13.14
N GLN A 27 -4.36 -6.11 -13.08
CA GLN A 27 -5.63 -6.02 -12.32
C GLN A 27 -6.84 -6.49 -13.13
N GLY A 28 -6.64 -6.92 -14.38
CA GLY A 28 -7.72 -7.35 -15.28
C GLY A 28 -8.28 -6.24 -16.17
N ALA A 29 -7.68 -5.04 -16.17
CA ALA A 29 -8.03 -3.99 -17.12
C ALA A 29 -7.54 -4.34 -18.55
N ALA A 30 -8.26 -3.92 -19.59
CA ALA A 30 -7.85 -4.17 -20.97
C ALA A 30 -6.60 -3.36 -21.38
N ALA A 31 -6.43 -2.17 -20.79
CA ALA A 31 -5.30 -1.28 -20.96
C ALA A 31 -5.19 -0.39 -19.71
N GLU A 32 -4.05 0.29 -19.55
CA GLU A 32 -3.88 1.24 -18.46
C GLU A 32 -4.89 2.39 -18.57
N SER A 33 -5.68 2.59 -17.53
CA SER A 33 -6.78 3.57 -17.53
C SER A 33 -7.30 3.84 -16.12
N CYS A 34 -8.06 4.93 -15.95
CA CYS A 34 -8.88 5.11 -14.76
C CYS A 34 -10.04 4.11 -14.77
N GLY A 35 -10.37 3.55 -13.61
CA GLY A 35 -11.56 2.71 -13.44
C GLY A 35 -11.81 2.37 -11.97
N ALA A 36 -12.89 1.63 -11.70
CA ALA A 36 -13.24 1.24 -10.34
C ALA A 36 -12.13 0.38 -9.70
N PRO A 37 -11.79 0.61 -8.41
CA PRO A 37 -10.84 -0.23 -7.68
C PRO A 37 -11.17 -1.73 -7.76
N VAL A 38 -10.14 -2.57 -7.84
CA VAL A 38 -10.29 -4.02 -8.05
C VAL A 38 -9.80 -4.81 -6.83
N ALA A 39 -10.66 -5.70 -6.34
CA ALA A 39 -10.33 -6.63 -5.26
C ALA A 39 -9.08 -7.48 -5.59
N PRO A 40 -8.20 -7.75 -4.60
CA PRO A 40 -8.35 -7.39 -3.18
C PRO A 40 -7.76 -6.01 -2.80
N HIS A 41 -7.31 -5.22 -3.77
CA HIS A 41 -6.66 -3.92 -3.52
C HIS A 41 -7.66 -2.74 -3.53
N ASP A 42 -8.95 -3.02 -3.40
CA ASP A 42 -10.05 -2.05 -3.44
C ASP A 42 -10.41 -1.46 -2.07
N GLY A 43 -9.67 -1.81 -1.02
CA GLY A 43 -9.90 -1.35 0.35
C GLY A 43 -11.10 -2.00 1.05
N SER A 44 -11.72 -3.03 0.45
CA SER A 44 -12.87 -3.71 1.05
C SER A 44 -12.52 -4.66 2.20
N ASN A 45 -11.27 -5.14 2.26
CA ASN A 45 -10.78 -6.02 3.31
C ASN A 45 -10.40 -5.23 4.56
N ALA A 46 -10.74 -5.78 5.73
CA ALA A 46 -10.26 -5.25 7.00
C ALA A 46 -8.73 -5.35 7.07
N ALA A 47 -8.10 -4.28 7.55
CA ALA A 47 -6.65 -4.20 7.71
C ALA A 47 -6.27 -3.50 9.02
N THR A 48 -5.04 -3.73 9.45
CA THR A 48 -4.42 -3.13 10.63
C THR A 48 -3.02 -2.64 10.31
N TYR A 49 -2.46 -1.81 11.18
CA TYR A 49 -1.05 -1.43 11.08
C TYR A 49 -0.34 -1.50 12.44
N VAL A 50 0.98 -1.71 12.37
CA VAL A 50 1.88 -1.62 13.52
C VAL A 50 3.09 -0.78 13.12
N HIS A 51 3.34 0.29 13.86
CA HIS A 51 4.57 1.07 13.76
C HIS A 51 5.53 0.64 14.87
N ASP A 52 6.67 0.06 14.49
CA ASP A 52 7.74 -0.32 15.39
C ASP A 52 8.88 0.72 15.29
N GLU A 53 8.94 1.61 16.27
CA GLU A 53 9.94 2.67 16.35
C GLU A 53 11.36 2.13 16.57
N VAL A 54 11.51 0.97 17.20
CA VAL A 54 12.82 0.36 17.48
C VAL A 54 13.37 -0.25 16.19
N ALA A 55 12.53 -0.96 15.45
CA ALA A 55 12.89 -1.55 14.16
C ALA A 55 12.89 -0.53 13.00
N ASN A 56 12.30 0.66 13.20
CA ASN A 56 11.99 1.63 12.15
C ASN A 56 11.16 1.00 11.02
N THR A 57 10.08 0.30 11.37
CA THR A 57 9.21 -0.35 10.39
C THR A 57 7.74 0.04 10.59
N LEU A 58 7.01 0.05 9.48
CA LEU A 58 5.56 0.11 9.45
C LEU A 58 5.06 -1.16 8.78
N THR A 59 4.38 -2.02 9.53
CA THR A 59 3.71 -3.20 8.98
C THR A 59 2.25 -2.86 8.74
N VAL A 60 1.74 -3.22 7.58
CA VAL A 60 0.31 -3.18 7.25
C VAL A 60 -0.14 -4.62 7.01
N ASP A 61 -1.14 -5.07 7.76
CA ASP A 61 -1.70 -6.42 7.68
C ASP A 61 -3.14 -6.36 7.16
N GLY A 62 -3.48 -7.24 6.21
CA GLY A 62 -4.76 -7.29 5.51
C GLY A 62 -4.57 -7.69 4.06
N LEU A 63 -5.42 -8.57 3.52
CA LEU A 63 -5.29 -9.03 2.12
C LEU A 63 -5.46 -7.85 1.16
N GLY A 64 -4.41 -7.54 0.38
CA GLY A 64 -4.40 -6.44 -0.58
C GLY A 64 -4.21 -5.05 0.04
N ALA A 65 -4.00 -4.96 1.35
CA ALA A 65 -3.66 -3.71 2.02
C ALA A 65 -2.24 -3.26 1.64
N HIS A 66 -2.08 -1.98 1.31
CA HIS A 66 -0.82 -1.46 0.77
C HIS A 66 -0.67 0.05 0.99
N ILE A 67 0.55 0.55 0.85
CA ILE A 67 0.88 1.96 0.75
C ILE A 67 1.57 2.20 -0.58
N GLY A 68 1.12 3.24 -1.29
CA GLY A 68 1.63 3.57 -2.62
C GLY A 68 1.05 2.64 -3.69
N LEU A 69 1.90 1.88 -4.39
CA LEU A 69 1.46 1.02 -5.48
C LEU A 69 0.97 -0.35 -4.97
N PRO A 70 -0.24 -0.82 -5.36
CA PRO A 70 -0.78 -2.10 -4.90
C PRO A 70 0.01 -3.32 -5.34
N LYS A 71 0.76 -3.24 -6.45
CA LYS A 71 1.60 -4.34 -6.91
C LYS A 71 2.87 -4.56 -6.07
N VAL A 72 3.23 -3.60 -5.21
CA VAL A 72 4.52 -3.62 -4.51
C VAL A 72 4.38 -4.37 -3.19
N VAL A 73 5.06 -5.51 -3.08
CA VAL A 73 5.13 -6.33 -1.86
C VAL A 73 6.59 -6.59 -1.48
N ASN A 74 6.84 -7.11 -0.28
CA ASN A 74 8.21 -7.41 0.14
C ASN A 74 8.87 -8.43 -0.80
N GLY A 75 9.92 -8.00 -1.51
CA GLY A 75 10.71 -8.86 -2.40
C GLY A 75 10.15 -9.07 -3.81
N ALA A 76 9.00 -8.48 -4.18
CA ALA A 76 8.43 -8.62 -5.51
C ALA A 76 7.54 -7.45 -5.94
N GLU A 77 7.34 -7.32 -7.25
CA GLU A 77 6.15 -6.69 -7.81
C GLU A 77 5.26 -7.79 -8.35
N ILE A 78 4.01 -7.85 -7.88
CA ILE A 78 3.06 -8.86 -8.35
C ILE A 78 2.46 -8.46 -9.69
N ASP A 79 2.17 -9.45 -10.52
CA ASP A 79 1.63 -9.30 -11.87
C ASP A 79 0.22 -9.93 -12.00
N ASN A 80 -0.38 -10.29 -10.87
CA ASN A 80 -1.69 -10.91 -10.80
C ASN A 80 -2.31 -10.64 -9.43
N THR A 81 -3.59 -10.26 -9.40
CA THR A 81 -4.34 -10.03 -8.14
C THR A 81 -4.42 -11.26 -7.25
N ALA A 82 -4.31 -12.47 -7.81
CA ALA A 82 -4.25 -13.72 -7.05
C ALA A 82 -2.97 -13.87 -6.21
N ASN A 83 -1.93 -13.10 -6.52
CA ASN A 83 -0.66 -13.08 -5.78
C ASN A 83 -0.65 -12.03 -4.65
N ALA A 84 -1.78 -11.38 -4.38
CA ALA A 84 -1.90 -10.44 -3.27
C ALA A 84 -1.50 -11.09 -1.93
N VAL A 85 -0.81 -10.32 -1.10
CA VAL A 85 -0.32 -10.76 0.21
C VAL A 85 -1.20 -10.22 1.33
N THR A 86 -1.06 -10.79 2.53
CA THR A 86 -1.79 -10.38 3.73
C THR A 86 -0.96 -9.51 4.68
N SER A 87 0.30 -9.24 4.36
CA SER A 87 1.21 -8.43 5.18
C SER A 87 2.26 -7.78 4.28
N VAL A 88 2.46 -6.48 4.47
CA VAL A 88 3.53 -5.71 3.81
C VAL A 88 4.26 -4.88 4.86
N ILE A 89 5.59 -4.98 4.87
CA ILE A 89 6.47 -4.28 5.79
C ILE A 89 7.22 -3.19 5.03
N TYR A 90 7.12 -1.96 5.52
CA TYR A 90 7.85 -0.81 5.01
C TYR A 90 8.92 -0.39 6.02
N THR A 91 10.08 0.05 5.55
CA THR A 91 11.08 0.72 6.38
C THR A 91 10.74 2.20 6.48
N VAL A 92 10.72 2.75 7.69
CA VAL A 92 10.51 4.18 7.94
C VAL A 92 11.87 4.87 7.94
N SER A 93 12.22 5.56 6.85
CA SER A 93 13.53 6.23 6.73
C SER A 93 13.55 7.68 7.23
N ALA A 94 12.38 8.32 7.29
CA ALA A 94 12.22 9.64 7.88
C ALA A 94 10.78 9.86 8.33
N MET A 95 10.59 10.49 9.49
CA MET A 95 9.27 10.82 10.00
C MET A 95 9.29 12.18 10.71
N THR A 96 8.23 12.95 10.50
CA THR A 96 7.89 14.18 11.24
C THR A 96 6.42 14.11 11.65
N ASP A 97 5.94 15.11 12.37
CA ASP A 97 4.52 15.20 12.76
C ASP A 97 3.54 15.20 11.57
N THR A 98 4.01 15.57 10.38
CA THR A 98 3.16 15.75 9.19
C THR A 98 3.65 14.99 7.96
N THR A 99 4.77 14.27 8.03
CA THR A 99 5.30 13.52 6.89
C THR A 99 5.93 12.21 7.32
N MET A 100 5.79 11.18 6.50
CA MET A 100 6.47 9.90 6.69
C MET A 100 7.08 9.45 5.36
N THR A 101 8.34 9.04 5.37
CA THR A 101 9.02 8.45 4.21
C THR A 101 9.18 6.96 4.45
N LEU A 102 8.63 6.19 3.53
CA LEU A 102 8.58 4.74 3.56
C LEU A 102 9.38 4.18 2.39
N ASP A 103 10.11 3.12 2.66
CA ASP A 103 10.99 2.43 1.73
C ASP A 103 10.63 0.95 1.71
N ILE A 104 10.57 0.35 0.53
CA ILE A 104 10.33 -1.08 0.36
C ILE A 104 11.18 -1.64 -0.78
N GLN A 105 11.88 -2.73 -0.48
CA GLN A 105 12.68 -3.45 -1.46
C GLN A 105 11.81 -4.50 -2.17
N VAL A 106 11.91 -4.52 -3.50
CA VAL A 106 11.30 -5.54 -4.37
C VAL A 106 12.40 -6.49 -4.89
N ALA A 107 12.11 -7.27 -5.94
CA ALA A 107 13.05 -8.26 -6.46
C ALA A 107 14.40 -7.65 -6.85
N GLY A 108 15.49 -8.34 -6.49
CA GLY A 108 16.86 -7.90 -6.77
C GLY A 108 17.22 -6.61 -6.05
N THR A 109 17.67 -5.60 -6.80
CA THR A 109 18.03 -4.27 -6.28
C THR A 109 16.91 -3.24 -6.47
N GLY A 110 15.72 -3.67 -6.91
CA GLY A 110 14.58 -2.79 -7.12
C GLY A 110 14.04 -2.26 -5.80
N HIS A 111 13.55 -1.01 -5.82
CA HIS A 111 13.13 -0.32 -4.61
C HIS A 111 12.11 0.77 -4.92
N TRP A 112 11.11 0.91 -4.04
CA TRP A 112 10.14 2.00 -4.06
C TRP A 112 10.23 2.85 -2.80
N ARG A 113 10.08 4.16 -2.98
CA ARG A 113 9.96 5.15 -1.90
C ARG A 113 8.64 5.88 -2.00
N TYR A 114 7.92 5.94 -0.89
CA TYR A 114 6.70 6.73 -0.76
C TYR A 114 6.90 7.81 0.28
N LYS A 115 6.42 9.03 -0.01
CA LYS A 115 6.36 10.11 0.96
C LYS A 115 4.90 10.42 1.25
N LEU A 116 4.44 10.02 2.42
CA LEU A 116 3.13 10.37 2.94
C LEU A 116 3.19 11.79 3.51
N VAL A 117 2.14 12.55 3.23
CA VAL A 117 1.89 13.87 3.81
C VAL A 117 0.55 13.79 4.52
N LYS A 118 0.50 14.29 5.75
CA LYS A 118 -0.73 14.37 6.52
C LYS A 118 -1.57 15.52 5.97
N ASP A 119 -2.83 15.21 5.64
CA ASP A 119 -3.86 16.19 5.30
C ASP A 119 -4.41 16.92 6.54
#